data_AF-A0A840USW3-F1
#
_entry.id   AF-A0A840USW3-F1
#
_cell.length_a   1.000
_cell.length_b   1.000
_cell.length_c   1.000
_cell.angle_alpha   90.00
_cell.angle_beta   90.00
_cell.angle_gamma   90.00
#
_symmetry.space_group_name_H-M   'P 1'
#
loop_
_entity.id
_entity.type
_entity.pdbx_description
1 polymer ?
#
loop_
_entity_poly.entity_id
_entity_poly.type
_entity_poly.pdbx_seq_one_letter_code
_entity_poly.pdbx_strand_id
1 'polypeptide(L)'
;MNVNCPHCGKQMKLGGKIQSSLEALAPGQQLRVKCIQCAQPFGIDAAMAGKAVPASQQKVVVRPPDPPDISWLKEEDFEEAETVEEVPRALVLMAGLPARTTVVADLEKLGYKVEVAESPEDGMTRMQFVNYASVVLHSQFENSGLEGTFHSFMRAMNMAKRRYIFYVLIGSEFSTMYNLQALACSANLVVNDKDIPRFSLLLRKTIPEYEALFGPLMEELRLVGR
;
A
#
# COMPACT_ATOMS: atom_id res chain seq x y z
N MET A 1 -18.23 30.94 42.53
CA MET A 1 -17.72 29.87 43.43
C MET A 1 -17.27 28.67 42.61
N ASN A 2 -16.16 28.03 42.99
CA ASN A 2 -15.69 26.79 42.39
C ASN A 2 -16.07 25.62 43.30
N VAL A 3 -16.69 24.60 42.74
CA VAL A 3 -17.07 23.38 43.47
C VAL A 3 -16.40 22.19 42.81
N ASN A 4 -15.88 21.28 43.62
CA ASN A 4 -15.25 20.06 43.14
C ASN A 4 -16.31 18.96 43.01
N CYS A 5 -16.33 18.27 41.87
CA CYS A 5 -17.25 17.15 41.70
C CYS A 5 -16.73 15.94 42.52
N PRO A 6 -17.56 15.31 43.38
CA PRO A 6 -17.14 14.16 44.18
C PRO A 6 -16.86 12.91 43.34
N HIS A 7 -17.36 12.85 42.10
CA HIS A 7 -17.16 11.70 41.21
C HIS A 7 -15.90 11.79 40.35
N CYS A 8 -15.50 12.99 39.90
CA CYS A 8 -14.34 13.14 39.00
C CYS A 8 -13.21 14.01 39.59
N GLY A 9 -13.41 14.60 40.77
CA GLY A 9 -12.40 15.40 41.48
C GLY A 9 -11.97 16.68 40.78
N LYS A 10 -12.62 17.06 39.67
CA LYS A 10 -12.29 18.24 38.87
C LYS A 10 -13.11 19.46 39.31
N GLN A 11 -12.46 20.62 39.34
CA GLN A 11 -13.08 21.87 39.75
C GLN A 11 -13.94 22.45 38.62
N MET A 12 -15.16 22.85 38.97
CA MET A 12 -16.07 23.53 38.06
C MET A 12 -16.47 24.89 38.63
N LYS A 13 -16.48 25.91 37.76
CA LYS A 13 -16.98 27.24 38.09
C LYS A 13 -18.50 27.26 37.92
N LEU A 14 -19.24 27.45 39.02
CA LEU A 14 -20.70 27.56 38.95
C LEU A 14 -21.10 28.92 38.37
N GLY A 15 -22.09 28.94 37.47
CA GLY A 15 -22.63 30.18 36.89
C GLY A 15 -23.42 31.02 37.89
N GLY A 16 -23.54 32.34 37.66
CA GLY A 16 -24.12 33.30 38.62
C GLY A 16 -25.54 32.98 39.10
N LYS A 17 -26.39 32.37 38.26
CA LYS A 17 -27.77 31.98 38.63
C LYS A 17 -27.83 30.82 39.63
N ILE A 18 -26.86 29.91 39.58
CA ILE A 18 -26.79 28.77 40.51
C ILE A 18 -26.25 29.24 41.87
N GLN A 19 -25.45 30.30 41.89
CA GLN A 19 -24.91 30.90 43.12
C GLN A 19 -26.00 31.59 43.94
N SER A 20 -26.86 32.39 43.31
CA SER A 20 -27.98 33.04 44.00
C SER A 20 -29.01 32.03 44.56
N SER A 21 -29.19 30.89 43.90
CA SER A 21 -30.06 29.82 44.40
C SER A 21 -29.43 29.02 45.55
N LEU A 22 -28.09 28.95 45.62
CA LEU A 22 -27.35 28.33 46.72
C LEU A 22 -27.40 29.15 48.02
N GLU A 23 -27.44 30.48 47.92
CA GLU A 23 -27.56 31.39 49.07
C GLU A 23 -28.98 31.49 49.63
N ALA A 24 -30.01 31.17 48.82
CA ALA A 24 -31.42 31.19 49.22
C ALA A 24 -31.93 29.87 49.83
N LEU A 25 -31.08 28.84 49.97
CA LEU A 25 -31.45 27.52 50.48
C LEU A 25 -31.35 27.45 52.02
N ALA A 26 -32.34 26.81 52.65
CA ALA A 26 -32.34 26.52 54.09
C ALA A 26 -31.24 25.49 54.45
N PRO A 27 -30.69 25.52 55.69
CA PRO A 27 -29.62 24.60 56.09
C PRO A 27 -30.11 23.15 56.05
N GLY A 28 -29.52 22.33 55.16
CA GLY A 28 -29.81 20.90 55.01
C GLY A 28 -30.42 20.48 53.67
N GLN A 29 -30.60 21.39 52.72
CA GLN A 29 -31.23 21.10 51.43
C GLN A 29 -30.21 21.18 50.26
N GLN A 30 -30.05 20.08 49.51
CA GLN A 30 -29.04 19.97 48.46
C GLN A 30 -29.58 20.31 47.06
N LEU A 31 -28.85 21.11 46.28
CA LEU A 31 -29.18 21.39 44.87
C LEU A 31 -28.51 20.35 43.96
N ARG A 32 -29.28 19.62 43.15
CA ARG A 32 -28.74 18.64 42.19
C ARG A 32 -28.20 19.33 40.94
N VAL A 33 -26.89 19.23 40.70
CA VAL A 33 -26.21 19.81 39.53
C VAL A 33 -25.51 18.70 38.74
N LYS A 34 -25.63 18.75 37.41
CA LYS A 34 -24.95 17.82 36.49
C LYS A 34 -23.51 18.28 36.24
N CYS A 35 -22.53 17.41 36.44
CA CYS A 35 -21.15 17.71 36.11
C CYS A 35 -20.95 17.84 34.60
N ILE A 36 -20.29 18.89 34.13
CA ILE A 36 -20.00 19.08 32.69
C ILE A 36 -18.95 18.10 32.15
N GLN A 37 -18.16 17.47 33.03
CA GLN A 37 -17.05 16.61 32.63
C GLN A 37 -17.36 15.12 32.70
N CYS A 38 -18.15 14.67 33.69
CA CYS A 38 -18.53 13.26 33.82
C CYS A 38 -20.03 13.02 33.61
N ALA A 39 -20.82 14.06 33.32
CA ALA A 39 -22.26 14.00 33.10
C ALA A 39 -23.11 13.41 34.25
N GLN A 40 -22.51 13.07 35.39
CA GLN A 40 -23.22 12.53 36.55
C GLN A 40 -23.82 13.68 37.40
N PRO A 41 -25.08 13.56 37.86
CA PRO A 41 -25.69 14.52 38.77
C PRO A 41 -25.23 14.30 40.21
N PHE A 42 -24.87 15.37 40.92
CA PHE A 42 -24.53 15.31 42.34
C PHE A 42 -25.15 16.49 43.11
N GLY A 43 -25.40 16.30 44.41
CA GLY A 43 -25.95 17.33 45.30
C GLY A 43 -24.86 18.29 45.78
N ILE A 44 -25.14 19.59 45.78
CA ILE A 44 -24.28 20.63 46.33
C ILE A 44 -24.98 21.27 47.53
N ASP A 45 -24.29 21.28 48.67
CA ASP A 45 -24.72 21.96 49.91
C ASP A 45 -23.86 23.20 50.19
N ALA A 46 -24.42 24.16 50.91
CA ALA A 46 -23.72 25.38 51.35
C ALA A 46 -22.43 25.09 52.15
N ALA A 47 -22.32 23.92 52.81
CA ALA A 47 -21.14 23.50 53.56
C ALA A 47 -19.97 22.99 52.68
N MET A 48 -20.20 22.70 51.39
CA MET A 48 -19.13 22.34 50.44
C MET A 48 -18.47 23.55 49.79
N ALA A 49 -18.96 24.76 50.08
CA ALA A 49 -18.31 26.01 49.69
C ALA A 49 -17.27 26.41 50.74
N GLY A 50 -15.99 26.30 50.40
CA GLY A 50 -14.94 27.10 51.08
C GLY A 50 -13.80 26.36 51.78
N LYS A 51 -13.72 25.02 51.78
CA LYS A 51 -12.49 24.35 52.27
C LYS A 51 -11.47 24.20 51.15
N ALA A 52 -10.59 25.19 51.03
CA ALA A 52 -9.31 25.05 50.37
C ALA A 52 -8.45 24.05 51.18
N VAL A 53 -8.23 22.86 50.63
CA VAL A 53 -7.25 21.90 51.13
C VAL A 53 -5.89 22.31 50.55
N PRO A 54 -4.79 22.31 51.33
CA PRO A 54 -3.48 22.68 50.80
C PRO A 54 -3.12 21.74 49.65
N ALA A 55 -2.55 22.31 48.60
CA ALA A 55 -2.06 21.58 47.44
C ALA A 55 -1.02 20.56 47.91
N SER A 56 -1.43 19.29 48.04
CA SER A 56 -0.48 18.21 48.05
C SER A 56 0.14 18.20 46.65
N GLN A 57 1.42 18.56 46.61
CA GLN A 57 2.28 18.27 45.47
C GLN A 57 2.43 16.74 45.39
N GLN A 58 1.38 16.05 44.96
CA GLN A 58 1.57 14.76 44.33
C GLN A 58 2.28 15.06 43.02
N LYS A 59 3.61 14.90 43.02
CA LYS A 59 4.33 14.57 41.79
C LYS A 59 3.52 13.47 41.14
N VAL A 60 2.80 13.80 40.07
CA VAL A 60 2.32 12.79 39.13
C VAL A 60 3.61 12.23 38.55
N VAL A 61 4.12 11.18 39.19
CA VAL A 61 5.13 10.32 38.60
C VAL A 61 4.40 9.75 37.39
N VAL A 62 4.67 10.32 36.22
CA VAL A 62 4.21 9.78 34.95
C VAL A 62 4.84 8.39 34.90
N ARG A 63 4.06 7.38 35.29
CA ARG A 63 4.50 6.00 35.12
C ARG A 63 4.50 5.78 33.62
N PRO A 64 5.66 5.50 33.01
CA PRO A 64 5.67 5.13 31.61
C PRO A 64 4.70 3.96 31.45
N PRO A 65 3.93 3.92 30.34
CA PRO A 65 3.11 2.77 30.04
C PRO A 65 3.97 1.52 30.11
N ASP A 66 3.38 0.43 30.61
CA ASP A 66 4.07 -0.84 30.68
C ASP A 66 4.62 -1.20 29.29
N PRO A 67 5.83 -1.78 29.23
CA PRO A 67 6.43 -2.16 27.97
C PRO A 67 5.46 -3.08 27.19
N PRO A 68 5.40 -2.91 25.85
CA PRO A 68 4.52 -3.74 25.02
C PRO A 68 4.86 -5.22 25.22
N ASP A 69 3.82 -6.06 25.16
CA ASP A 69 4.00 -7.49 25.29
C ASP A 69 4.80 -8.04 24.10
N ILE A 70 5.90 -8.73 24.43
CA ILE A 70 6.84 -9.34 23.48
C ILE A 70 6.76 -10.88 23.53
N SER A 71 5.70 -11.43 24.13
CA SER A 71 5.40 -12.87 24.15
C SER A 71 5.52 -13.50 22.76
N TRP A 72 4.98 -12.85 21.72
CA TRP A 72 5.07 -13.25 20.31
C TRP A 72 6.51 -13.47 19.79
N LEU A 73 7.51 -12.76 20.32
CA LEU A 73 8.91 -12.92 19.91
C LEU A 73 9.50 -14.27 20.35
N LYS A 74 8.93 -14.88 21.39
CA LYS A 74 9.34 -16.17 21.93
C LYS A 74 8.52 -17.33 21.38
N GLU A 75 7.29 -17.05 20.95
CA GLU A 75 6.35 -18.05 20.45
C GLU A 75 6.53 -18.31 18.95
N GLU A 76 7.36 -17.54 18.24
CA GLU A 76 7.54 -17.58 16.77
C GLU A 76 6.24 -17.43 15.95
N ASP A 77 5.09 -17.27 16.61
CA ASP A 77 3.79 -16.92 16.04
C ASP A 77 3.75 -15.41 15.75
N PHE A 78 4.44 -15.04 14.68
CA PHE A 78 4.13 -13.82 13.95
C PHE A 78 3.31 -14.23 12.73
N GLU A 79 1.99 -14.10 12.80
CA GLU A 79 1.18 -14.02 11.59
C GLU A 79 1.59 -12.72 10.90
N GLU A 80 2.54 -12.80 9.97
CA GLU A 80 2.74 -11.77 8.96
C GLU A 80 1.35 -11.51 8.37
N ALA A 81 0.72 -10.41 8.79
CA ALA A 81 -0.30 -9.79 7.97
C ALA A 81 0.45 -9.33 6.73
N GLU A 82 0.63 -10.26 5.80
CA GLU A 82 1.20 -10.11 4.48
C GLU A 82 0.26 -9.13 3.77
N THR A 83 0.41 -7.85 4.09
CA THR A 83 0.09 -6.80 3.13
C THR A 83 1.19 -6.95 2.10
N VAL A 84 1.06 -7.99 1.26
CA VAL A 84 1.86 -8.18 0.07
C VAL A 84 1.58 -6.92 -0.72
N GLU A 85 2.43 -5.90 -0.60
CA GLU A 85 2.65 -5.03 -1.74
C GLU A 85 3.01 -6.02 -2.86
N GLU A 86 2.06 -6.27 -3.78
CA GLU A 86 2.23 -7.22 -4.86
C GLU A 86 3.40 -6.75 -5.72
N VAL A 87 4.61 -7.18 -5.33
CA VAL A 87 5.84 -6.87 -6.05
C VAL A 87 5.60 -7.37 -7.48
N PRO A 88 5.60 -6.46 -8.48
CA PRO A 88 5.22 -6.83 -9.82
C PRO A 88 6.20 -7.88 -10.34
N ARG A 89 5.67 -8.96 -10.91
CA ARG A 89 6.53 -10.04 -11.44
C ARG A 89 6.83 -9.79 -12.91
N ALA A 90 8.05 -10.15 -13.32
CA ALA A 90 8.47 -10.14 -14.71
C ALA A 90 8.92 -11.53 -15.15
N LEU A 91 8.52 -11.96 -16.35
CA LEU A 91 8.97 -13.21 -16.96
C LEU A 91 9.96 -12.92 -18.09
N VAL A 92 11.11 -13.57 -18.07
CA VAL A 92 12.17 -13.40 -19.08
C VAL A 92 12.40 -14.70 -19.83
N LEU A 93 12.21 -14.66 -21.14
CA LEU A 93 12.44 -15.76 -22.08
C LEU A 93 13.59 -15.36 -23.00
N MET A 94 14.81 -15.69 -22.58
CA MET A 94 16.03 -15.41 -23.30
C MET A 94 16.99 -16.60 -23.14
N ALA A 95 17.70 -16.94 -24.22
CA ALA A 95 18.77 -17.92 -24.16
C ALA A 95 19.84 -17.49 -23.13
N GLY A 96 20.72 -18.41 -22.74
CA GLY A 96 21.81 -18.19 -21.78
C GLY A 96 22.93 -17.25 -22.26
N LEU A 97 22.56 -16.08 -22.78
CA LEU A 97 23.43 -15.02 -23.26
C LEU A 97 23.80 -14.06 -22.11
N PRO A 98 24.96 -13.38 -22.16
CA PRO A 98 25.31 -12.32 -21.21
C PRO A 98 24.25 -11.20 -21.14
N ALA A 99 23.56 -10.97 -22.26
CA ALA A 99 22.44 -10.05 -22.37
C ALA A 99 21.29 -10.37 -21.39
N ARG A 100 21.02 -11.66 -21.14
CA ARG A 100 19.96 -12.09 -20.20
C ARG A 100 20.23 -11.56 -18.80
N THR A 101 21.46 -11.69 -18.31
CA THR A 101 21.84 -11.20 -16.97
C THR A 101 21.67 -9.68 -16.86
N THR A 102 21.95 -8.94 -17.94
CA THR A 102 21.75 -7.49 -17.98
C THR A 102 20.27 -7.14 -17.90
N VAL A 103 19.42 -7.81 -18.69
CA VAL A 103 17.97 -7.60 -18.69
C VAL A 103 17.35 -7.93 -17.33
N VAL A 104 17.72 -9.07 -16.73
CA VAL A 104 17.25 -9.47 -15.39
C VAL A 104 17.63 -8.41 -14.36
N ALA A 105 18.91 -8.02 -14.29
CA ALA A 105 19.38 -7.03 -13.33
C ALA A 105 18.70 -5.66 -13.52
N ASP A 106 18.39 -5.28 -14.76
CA ASP A 106 17.73 -4.02 -15.07
C ASP A 106 16.24 -4.03 -14.67
N LEU A 107 15.54 -5.16 -14.82
CA LEU A 107 14.18 -5.34 -14.32
C LEU A 107 14.14 -5.35 -12.78
N GLU A 108 15.07 -6.04 -12.13
CA GLU A 108 15.17 -6.05 -10.66
C GLU A 108 15.41 -4.65 -10.09
N LYS A 109 16.26 -3.83 -10.73
CA LYS A 109 16.46 -2.41 -10.36
C LYS A 109 15.20 -1.55 -10.48
N LEU A 110 14.22 -1.99 -11.27
CA LEU A 110 12.93 -1.31 -11.40
C LEU A 110 11.88 -1.84 -10.41
N GLY A 111 12.26 -2.76 -9.53
CA GLY A 111 11.39 -3.32 -8.49
C GLY A 111 10.61 -4.55 -8.93
N TYR A 112 10.96 -5.17 -10.07
CA TYR A 112 10.33 -6.43 -10.48
C TYR A 112 10.94 -7.63 -9.76
N LYS A 113 10.10 -8.59 -9.37
CA LYS A 113 10.55 -9.95 -9.07
C LYS A 113 10.65 -10.73 -10.38
N VAL A 114 11.88 -11.00 -10.82
CA VAL A 114 12.14 -11.59 -12.14
C VAL A 114 12.21 -13.11 -12.07
N GLU A 115 11.47 -13.77 -12.96
CA GLU A 115 11.55 -15.21 -13.20
C GLU A 115 12.07 -15.45 -14.62
N VAL A 116 12.96 -16.42 -14.79
CA VAL A 116 13.50 -16.82 -16.09
C VAL A 116 12.88 -18.15 -16.48
N ALA A 117 12.30 -18.22 -17.68
CA ALA A 117 11.79 -19.48 -18.22
C ALA A 117 12.91 -20.28 -18.89
N GLU A 118 12.93 -21.59 -18.67
CA GLU A 118 13.89 -22.49 -19.32
C GLU A 118 13.45 -22.90 -20.73
N SER A 119 12.14 -22.95 -20.97
CA SER A 119 11.55 -23.28 -22.27
C SER A 119 10.27 -22.45 -22.54
N PRO A 120 9.78 -22.41 -23.79
CA PRO A 120 8.48 -21.82 -24.12
C PRO A 120 7.34 -22.41 -23.29
N GLU A 121 7.36 -23.73 -23.09
CA GLU A 121 6.34 -24.46 -22.33
C GLU A 121 6.39 -24.15 -20.84
N ASP A 122 7.58 -24.00 -20.26
CA ASP A 122 7.74 -23.53 -18.87
C ASP A 122 7.16 -22.12 -18.72
N GLY A 123 7.52 -21.21 -19.65
CA GLY A 123 6.97 -19.85 -19.67
C GLY A 123 5.44 -19.83 -19.75
N MET A 124 4.85 -20.59 -20.68
CA MET A 124 3.40 -20.70 -20.82
C MET A 124 2.74 -21.28 -19.57
N THR A 125 3.32 -22.33 -18.98
CA THR A 125 2.83 -22.96 -17.75
C THR A 125 2.80 -21.96 -16.60
N ARG A 126 3.89 -21.22 -16.39
CA ARG A 126 3.96 -20.20 -15.32
C ARG A 126 2.91 -19.12 -15.48
N MET A 127 2.68 -18.65 -16.71
CA MET A 127 1.67 -17.63 -16.99
C MET A 127 0.23 -18.09 -16.73
N GLN A 128 -0.02 -19.39 -16.54
CA GLN A 128 -1.33 -19.89 -16.11
C GLN A 128 -1.62 -19.61 -14.63
N PHE A 129 -0.58 -19.65 -13.79
CA PHE A 129 -0.69 -19.55 -12.33
C PHE A 129 -0.19 -18.22 -11.77
N VAL A 130 0.61 -17.49 -12.54
CA VAL A 130 1.25 -16.24 -12.12
C VAL A 130 0.85 -15.10 -13.05
N ASN A 131 0.39 -14.01 -12.46
CA ASN A 131 0.16 -12.76 -13.18
C ASN A 131 1.49 -12.01 -13.30
N TYR A 132 1.94 -11.81 -14.54
CA TYR A 132 3.14 -11.06 -14.84
C TYR A 132 2.77 -9.66 -15.33
N ALA A 133 3.31 -8.64 -14.66
CA ALA A 133 3.15 -7.26 -15.09
C ALA A 133 4.04 -6.95 -16.32
N SER A 134 5.14 -7.69 -16.49
CA SER A 134 6.00 -7.59 -17.68
C SER A 134 6.45 -8.96 -18.18
N VAL A 135 6.55 -9.09 -19.50
CA VAL A 135 7.09 -10.29 -20.16
C VAL A 135 8.11 -9.83 -21.19
N VAL A 136 9.30 -10.41 -21.17
CA VAL A 136 10.36 -10.13 -22.13
C VAL A 136 10.66 -11.40 -22.92
N LEU A 137 10.53 -11.34 -24.24
CA LEU A 137 10.90 -12.41 -25.15
C LEU A 137 12.02 -11.95 -26.08
N HIS A 138 13.10 -12.71 -26.14
CA HIS A 138 14.12 -12.53 -27.18
C HIS A 138 13.77 -13.35 -28.41
N SER A 139 13.92 -12.79 -29.61
CA SER A 139 13.53 -13.43 -30.87
C SER A 139 14.24 -14.77 -31.08
N GLN A 140 15.52 -14.86 -30.70
CA GLN A 140 16.30 -16.11 -30.79
C GLN A 140 16.07 -17.09 -29.62
N PHE A 141 15.08 -16.86 -28.74
CA PHE A 141 14.77 -17.84 -27.69
C PHE A 141 14.22 -19.14 -28.28
N GLU A 142 13.37 -19.03 -29.30
CA GLU A 142 12.92 -20.15 -30.12
C GLU A 142 13.63 -20.11 -31.49
N ASN A 143 13.99 -21.26 -32.03
CA ASN A 143 14.62 -21.34 -33.36
C ASN A 143 13.73 -20.79 -34.48
N SER A 144 12.41 -20.76 -34.27
CA SER A 144 11.41 -20.21 -35.19
C SER A 144 11.24 -18.68 -35.08
N GLY A 145 11.98 -18.00 -34.21
CA GLY A 145 11.88 -16.55 -34.10
C GLY A 145 10.52 -16.10 -33.55
N LEU A 146 9.93 -15.10 -34.20
CA LEU A 146 8.58 -14.62 -33.88
C LEU A 146 7.46 -15.56 -34.35
N GLU A 147 7.74 -16.54 -35.19
CA GLU A 147 6.80 -17.63 -35.47
C GLU A 147 6.85 -18.73 -34.38
N GLY A 148 7.52 -18.42 -33.25
CA GLY A 148 7.57 -19.22 -32.04
C GLY A 148 6.21 -19.47 -31.40
N THR A 149 6.14 -20.57 -30.66
CA THR A 149 4.98 -20.99 -29.88
C THR A 149 4.65 -19.97 -28.79
N PHE A 150 5.65 -19.43 -28.11
CA PHE A 150 5.44 -18.48 -27.03
C PHE A 150 4.94 -17.12 -27.54
N HIS A 151 5.54 -16.62 -28.64
CA HIS A 151 5.06 -15.38 -29.26
C HIS A 151 3.61 -15.53 -29.76
N SER A 152 3.31 -16.66 -30.40
CA SER A 152 1.95 -16.99 -30.85
C SER A 152 0.96 -17.06 -29.68
N PHE A 153 1.37 -17.66 -28.56
CA PHE A 153 0.59 -17.67 -27.32
C PHE A 153 0.30 -16.26 -26.80
N MET A 154 1.32 -15.39 -26.77
CA MET A 154 1.15 -13.99 -26.35
C MET A 154 0.19 -13.22 -27.26
N ARG A 155 0.23 -13.47 -28.57
CA ARG A 155 -0.68 -12.86 -29.56
C ARG A 155 -2.12 -13.36 -29.44
N ALA A 156 -2.31 -14.62 -29.09
CA ALA A 156 -3.62 -15.26 -28.97
C ALA A 156 -4.25 -15.10 -27.57
N MET A 157 -3.53 -14.52 -26.61
CA MET A 157 -4.00 -14.37 -25.24
C MET A 157 -5.26 -13.51 -25.15
N ASN A 158 -6.20 -13.90 -24.28
CA ASN A 158 -7.40 -13.12 -24.01
C ASN A 158 -7.03 -11.69 -23.56
N MET A 159 -7.64 -10.70 -24.21
CA MET A 159 -7.44 -9.29 -23.93
C MET A 159 -7.67 -8.90 -22.46
N ALA A 160 -8.53 -9.61 -21.72
CA ALA A 160 -8.75 -9.38 -20.29
C ALA A 160 -7.48 -9.59 -19.45
N LYS A 161 -6.57 -10.50 -19.87
CA LYS A 161 -5.26 -10.68 -19.24
C LYS A 161 -4.17 -9.91 -19.97
N ARG A 162 -4.12 -10.01 -21.31
CA ARG A 162 -3.03 -9.47 -22.14
C ARG A 162 -2.80 -7.96 -21.95
N ARG A 163 -3.85 -7.18 -21.71
CA ARG A 163 -3.77 -5.71 -21.53
C ARG A 163 -3.01 -5.28 -20.26
N TYR A 164 -2.93 -6.13 -19.24
CA TYR A 164 -2.20 -5.87 -18.00
C TYR A 164 -0.72 -6.28 -18.08
N ILE A 165 -0.26 -6.74 -19.25
CA ILE A 165 1.11 -7.21 -19.45
C ILE A 165 1.86 -6.23 -20.34
N PHE A 166 2.95 -5.68 -19.81
CA PHE A 166 3.92 -4.93 -20.60
C PHE A 166 4.88 -5.88 -21.32
N TYR A 167 4.56 -6.21 -22.58
CA TYR A 167 5.28 -7.19 -23.39
C TYR A 167 6.40 -6.53 -24.20
N VAL A 168 7.62 -7.01 -24.03
CA VAL A 168 8.82 -6.51 -24.68
C VAL A 168 9.43 -7.59 -25.58
N LEU A 169 9.73 -7.22 -26.81
CA LEU A 169 10.48 -8.04 -27.76
C LEU A 169 11.91 -7.52 -27.89
N ILE A 170 12.88 -8.43 -27.84
CA ILE A 170 14.30 -8.12 -28.00
C ILE A 170 14.87 -8.92 -29.19
N GLY A 171 15.71 -8.31 -30.01
CA GLY A 171 16.32 -8.98 -31.15
C GLY A 171 17.00 -8.03 -32.12
N SER A 172 18.02 -8.53 -32.82
CA SER A 172 18.82 -7.77 -33.79
C SER A 172 18.03 -7.15 -34.95
N GLU A 173 16.86 -7.68 -35.28
CA GLU A 173 15.96 -7.24 -36.36
C GLU A 173 15.08 -6.04 -35.97
N PHE A 174 14.98 -5.72 -34.68
CA PHE A 174 14.11 -4.65 -34.21
C PHE A 174 14.78 -3.28 -34.28
N SER A 175 13.98 -2.26 -34.58
CA SER A 175 14.36 -0.87 -34.40
C SER A 175 13.87 -0.42 -33.02
N THR A 176 14.79 -0.14 -32.09
CA THR A 176 14.47 0.19 -30.70
C THR A 176 13.45 1.33 -30.60
N MET A 177 12.40 1.14 -29.79
CA MET A 177 11.29 2.08 -29.61
C MET A 177 10.50 2.39 -30.90
N TYR A 178 10.58 1.56 -31.94
CA TYR A 178 9.76 1.76 -33.13
C TYR A 178 8.33 1.24 -32.91
N ASN A 179 7.45 2.15 -32.48
CA ASN A 179 6.08 1.83 -32.07
C ASN A 179 5.25 1.10 -33.14
N LEU A 180 5.43 1.41 -34.43
CA LEU A 180 4.70 0.73 -35.50
C LEU A 180 5.14 -0.73 -35.65
N GLN A 181 6.42 -1.03 -35.43
CA GLN A 181 6.93 -2.40 -35.43
C GLN A 181 6.47 -3.15 -34.17
N ALA A 182 6.49 -2.51 -33.00
CA ALA A 182 5.93 -3.10 -31.78
C ALA A 182 4.45 -3.44 -31.96
N LEU A 183 3.66 -2.52 -32.53
CA LEU A 183 2.25 -2.74 -32.83
C LEU A 183 2.03 -3.91 -33.79
N ALA A 184 2.80 -3.99 -34.88
CA ALA A 184 2.72 -5.09 -35.85
C ALA A 184 3.00 -6.46 -35.20
N CYS A 185 3.89 -6.50 -34.20
CA CYS A 185 4.20 -7.70 -33.43
C CYS A 185 3.32 -7.88 -32.19
N SER A 186 2.26 -7.07 -32.00
CA SER A 186 1.41 -7.11 -30.80
C SER A 186 2.20 -6.99 -29.48
N ALA A 187 3.28 -6.21 -29.48
CA ALA A 187 4.14 -5.91 -28.35
C ALA A 187 3.99 -4.46 -27.91
N ASN A 188 4.37 -4.19 -26.65
CA ASN A 188 4.37 -2.85 -26.08
C ASN A 188 5.68 -2.11 -26.41
N LEU A 189 6.78 -2.85 -26.51
CA LEU A 189 8.11 -2.33 -26.83
C LEU A 189 8.90 -3.34 -27.67
N VAL A 190 9.67 -2.83 -28.63
CA VAL A 190 10.70 -3.60 -29.35
C VAL A 190 12.07 -2.97 -29.09
N VAL A 191 13.09 -3.80 -28.89
CA VAL A 191 14.45 -3.38 -28.54
C VAL A 191 15.48 -4.14 -29.38
N ASN A 192 16.43 -3.41 -29.95
CA ASN A 192 17.57 -4.02 -30.63
C ASN A 192 18.60 -4.53 -29.64
N ASP A 193 19.28 -5.64 -29.97
CA ASP A 193 20.35 -6.22 -29.14
C ASP A 193 21.45 -5.21 -28.77
N LYS A 194 21.75 -4.29 -29.69
CA LYS A 194 22.77 -3.23 -29.51
C LYS A 194 22.42 -2.26 -28.37
N ASP A 195 21.13 -2.15 -28.01
CA ASP A 195 20.62 -1.20 -27.03
C ASP A 195 20.31 -1.83 -25.66
N ILE A 196 20.48 -3.15 -25.50
CA ILE A 196 20.31 -3.86 -24.22
C ILE A 196 21.13 -3.23 -23.07
N PRO A 197 22.37 -2.72 -23.26
CA PRO A 197 23.08 -2.05 -22.18
C PRO A 197 22.37 -0.81 -21.60
N ARG A 198 21.36 -0.29 -22.32
CA ARG A 198 20.52 0.85 -21.92
C ARG A 198 19.08 0.44 -21.59
N PHE A 199 18.82 -0.85 -21.39
CA PHE A 199 17.47 -1.39 -21.20
C PHE A 199 16.71 -0.75 -20.03
N SER A 200 17.37 -0.59 -18.88
CA SER A 200 16.87 0.20 -17.75
C SER A 200 16.34 1.59 -18.13
N LEU A 201 17.06 2.31 -18.99
CA LEU A 201 16.68 3.67 -19.41
C LEU A 201 15.46 3.63 -20.34
N LEU A 202 15.42 2.64 -21.25
CA LEU A 202 14.28 2.42 -22.14
C LEU A 202 13.01 2.18 -21.31
N LEU A 203 13.04 1.27 -20.35
CA LEU A 203 11.89 0.94 -19.50
C LEU A 203 11.39 2.13 -18.67
N ARG A 204 12.31 2.91 -18.06
CA ARG A 204 11.95 4.13 -17.31
C ARG A 204 11.26 5.18 -18.15
N LYS A 205 11.49 5.18 -19.46
CA LYS A 205 10.82 6.08 -20.39
C LYS A 205 9.49 5.48 -20.88
N THR A 206 9.51 4.22 -21.32
CA THR A 206 8.37 3.59 -22.01
C THR A 206 7.21 3.25 -21.09
N ILE A 207 7.49 2.81 -19.86
CA ILE A 207 6.44 2.39 -18.93
C ILE A 207 5.55 3.59 -18.56
N PRO A 208 6.08 4.75 -18.12
CA PRO A 208 5.25 5.92 -17.85
C PRO A 208 4.51 6.43 -19.09
N GLU A 209 5.12 6.39 -20.27
CA GLU A 209 4.45 6.77 -21.53
C GLU A 209 3.25 5.85 -21.83
N TYR A 210 3.40 4.55 -21.59
CA TYR A 210 2.34 3.56 -21.77
C TYR A 210 1.22 3.74 -20.73
N GLU A 211 1.57 3.94 -19.46
CA GLU A 211 0.61 4.19 -18.38
C GLU A 211 -0.15 5.50 -18.59
N ALA A 212 0.50 6.56 -19.05
CA ALA A 212 -0.17 7.82 -19.37
C ALA A 212 -1.18 7.65 -20.51
N LEU A 213 -0.86 6.82 -21.51
CA LEU A 213 -1.70 6.61 -22.69
C LEU A 213 -2.88 5.67 -22.42
N PHE A 214 -2.66 4.57 -21.69
CA PHE A 214 -3.65 3.51 -21.51
C PHE A 214 -4.19 3.39 -20.08
N GLY A 215 -3.54 3.99 -19.09
CA GLY A 215 -3.96 3.95 -17.68
C GLY A 215 -5.41 4.38 -17.47
N PRO A 216 -5.89 5.51 -18.04
CA PRO A 216 -7.29 5.90 -17.91
C PRO A 216 -8.27 4.85 -18.45
N LEU A 217 -7.96 4.24 -19.60
CA LEU A 217 -8.78 3.17 -20.18
C LEU A 217 -8.81 1.93 -19.28
N MET A 218 -7.66 1.57 -18.71
CA MET A 218 -7.51 0.41 -17.83
C MET A 218 -8.28 0.59 -16.52
N GLU A 219 -8.28 1.80 -15.95
CA GLU A 219 -9.03 2.12 -14.74
C GLU A 219 -10.54 2.04 -14.98
N GLU A 220 -11.04 2.58 -16.10
CA GLU A 220 -12.47 2.46 -16.45
C GLU A 220 -12.89 0.99 -16.64
N LEU A 221 -12.05 0.18 -17.28
CA LEU A 221 -12.32 -1.26 -17.44
C LEU A 221 -12.38 -1.96 -16.08
N ARG A 222 -11.48 -1.62 -15.16
CA ARG A 222 -11.45 -2.14 -13.79
C ARG A 222 -12.74 -1.79 -13.04
N LEU A 223 -13.23 -0.56 -13.16
CA LEU A 223 -14.48 -0.11 -12.53
C LEU A 223 -15.71 -0.86 -13.05
N VAL A 224 -15.72 -1.22 -14.33
CA VAL A 224 -16.81 -2.00 -14.96
C VAL A 224 -16.64 -3.52 -14.74
N GLY A 225 -15.56 -3.96 -14.09
CA GLY A 225 -15.27 -5.36 -13.80
C GLY A 225 -14.86 -6.17 -15.04
N ARG A 226 -14.12 -5.56 -15.96
CA ARG A 226 -13.70 -6.14 -17.26
C ARG A 226 -12.19 -6.16 -17.50
#